data_AF-A0A5D9DFV0-F1
#
_entry.id   AF-A0A5D9DFV0-F1
#
_cell.length_a   1.000
_cell.length_b   1.000
_cell.length_c   1.000
_cell.angle_alpha   90.00
_cell.angle_beta   90.00
_cell.angle_gamma   90.00
#
_symmetry.space_group_name_H-M   'P 1'
#
loop_
_entity.id
_entity.type
_entity.pdbx_description
1 polymer ?
#
loop_
_entity_poly.entity_id
_entity_poly.type
_entity_poly.pdbx_seq_one_letter_code
_entity_poly.pdbx_strand_id
1 'polypeptide(L)'
;MPPADEHQQREAHGVDEIPAVFVRTRRGIKSRRRAGHRFTREGFGIALSALTDDQVAALTEDPGLEVEECTVPAEPDDGEA
;
A
#
# COMPACT_ATOMS: atom_id res chain seq x y z
N MET A 1 38.03 28.32 17.41
CA MET A 1 37.24 27.11 17.73
C MET A 1 36.08 27.03 16.75
N PRO A 2 36.13 26.15 15.73
CA PRO A 2 34.92 25.76 15.01
C PRO A 2 34.22 24.62 15.79
N PRO A 3 32.90 24.65 16.02
CA PRO A 3 32.16 23.46 16.40
C PRO A 3 31.87 22.58 15.18
N ALA A 4 31.64 21.31 15.50
CA ALA A 4 31.77 20.12 14.68
C ALA A 4 30.63 19.92 13.67
N ASP A 5 30.97 19.22 12.59
CA ASP A 5 30.19 18.13 11.98
C ASP A 5 28.69 18.13 12.31
N GLU A 6 27.88 18.74 11.44
CA GLU A 6 26.48 18.36 11.33
C GLU A 6 26.28 17.70 9.97
N HIS A 7 26.34 16.38 10.05
CA HIS A 7 25.97 15.38 9.08
C HIS A 7 24.98 15.86 8.01
N GLN A 8 25.52 15.87 6.80
CA GLN A 8 24.84 15.56 5.55
C GLN A 8 23.72 14.53 5.68
N GLN A 9 22.46 14.98 5.69
CA GLN A 9 21.29 14.17 5.35
C GLN A 9 20.43 14.97 4.38
N ARG A 10 20.73 14.79 3.09
CA ARG A 10 19.81 15.08 1.99
C ARG A 10 18.72 14.01 2.03
N GLU A 11 17.65 14.24 2.75
CA GLU A 11 16.46 13.41 2.60
C GLU A 11 15.48 14.23 1.77
N ALA A 12 15.46 13.88 0.48
CA ALA A 12 14.56 14.48 -0.48
C ALA A 12 13.12 14.32 0.03
N HIS A 13 12.50 15.43 0.44
CA HIS A 13 11.06 15.58 0.56
C HIS A 13 10.40 15.52 -0.83
N GLY A 14 10.59 14.40 -1.53
CA GLY A 14 9.86 14.08 -2.73
C GLY A 14 8.63 13.30 -2.32
N VAL A 15 7.52 14.02 -2.07
CA VAL A 15 6.12 13.55 -2.06
C VAL A 15 5.97 12.11 -1.59
N ASP A 16 5.58 11.94 -0.32
CA ASP A 16 5.49 10.67 0.38
C ASP A 16 4.56 9.65 -0.33
N GLU A 17 5.04 8.96 -1.36
CA GLU A 17 4.30 7.90 -2.06
C GLU A 17 4.69 6.55 -1.48
N ILE A 18 3.78 5.91 -0.73
CA ILE A 18 4.00 4.58 -0.16
C ILE A 18 3.71 3.52 -1.23
N PRO A 19 4.63 2.58 -1.48
CA PRO A 19 4.37 1.44 -2.34
C PRO A 19 3.27 0.57 -1.72
N ALA A 20 2.23 0.29 -2.51
CA ALA A 20 1.02 -0.37 -2.09
C ALA A 20 0.52 -1.35 -3.16
N VAL A 21 -0.44 -2.19 -2.77
CA VAL A 21 -1.18 -3.05 -3.68
C VAL A 21 -2.66 -2.73 -3.56
N PHE A 22 -3.27 -2.39 -4.69
CA PHE A 22 -4.71 -2.27 -4.78
C PHE A 22 -5.31 -3.64 -5.04
N VAL A 23 -6.18 -4.08 -4.12
CA VAL A 23 -6.79 -5.41 -4.22
C VAL A 23 -8.29 -5.28 -4.28
N ARG A 24 -8.89 -5.86 -5.34
CA ARG A 24 -10.35 -5.98 -5.49
C ARG A 24 -10.77 -7.39 -5.88
N THR A 25 -12.05 -7.71 -5.74
CA THR A 25 -12.58 -9.00 -6.19
C THR A 25 -12.91 -9.00 -7.67
N ARG A 26 -12.61 -10.10 -8.36
CA ARG A 26 -12.99 -10.30 -9.77
C ARG A 26 -14.49 -10.29 -10.00
N ARG A 27 -14.88 -10.00 -11.24
CA ARG A 27 -16.27 -10.02 -11.69
C ARG A 27 -16.91 -11.39 -11.43
N GLY A 28 -18.01 -11.40 -10.68
CA GLY A 28 -18.74 -12.62 -10.29
C GLY A 28 -18.54 -13.02 -8.83
N ILE A 29 -17.52 -12.45 -8.16
CA ILE A 29 -17.28 -12.63 -6.74
C ILE A 29 -17.80 -11.41 -5.97
N LYS A 30 -18.61 -11.65 -4.94
CA LYS A 30 -19.20 -10.58 -4.11
C LYS A 30 -18.25 -10.13 -3.00
N SER A 31 -17.53 -11.08 -2.39
CA SER A 31 -16.49 -10.79 -1.40
C SER A 31 -15.53 -11.97 -1.27
N ARG A 32 -14.25 -11.69 -1.04
CA ARG A 32 -13.23 -12.70 -0.70
C ARG A 32 -12.44 -12.27 0.52
N ARG A 33 -11.93 -13.23 1.29
CA ARG A 33 -11.09 -12.97 2.45
C ARG A 33 -9.71 -13.59 2.26
N ARG A 34 -8.67 -12.76 2.23
CA ARG A 34 -7.26 -13.19 2.19
C ARG A 34 -6.36 -12.21 2.91
N ALA A 35 -5.21 -12.72 3.39
CA ALA A 35 -4.28 -11.97 4.24
C ALA A 35 -4.94 -11.28 5.46
N GLY A 36 -6.04 -11.82 6.00
CA GLY A 36 -6.80 -11.20 7.08
C GLY A 36 -7.76 -10.06 6.64
N HIS A 37 -7.70 -9.66 5.38
CA HIS A 37 -8.50 -8.60 4.79
C HIS A 37 -9.73 -9.16 4.06
N ARG A 38 -10.84 -8.40 4.06
CA ARG A 38 -12.03 -8.70 3.26
C ARG A 38 -12.10 -7.78 2.07
N PHE A 39 -11.90 -8.33 0.88
CA PHE A 39 -12.00 -7.60 -0.38
C PHE A 39 -13.42 -7.70 -0.95
N THR A 40 -13.82 -6.61 -1.61
CA THR A 40 -15.08 -6.46 -2.34
C THR A 40 -14.79 -5.95 -3.75
N ARG A 41 -15.84 -5.64 -4.52
CA ARG A 41 -15.71 -5.04 -5.85
C ARG A 41 -15.10 -3.64 -5.84
N GLU A 42 -15.33 -2.88 -4.77
CA GLU A 42 -14.73 -1.55 -4.62
C GLU A 42 -13.22 -1.70 -4.48
N GLY A 43 -12.76 -2.71 -3.73
CA GLY A 43 -11.35 -2.91 -3.44
C GLY A 43 -10.76 -1.80 -2.58
N PHE A 44 -9.54 -2.00 -2.12
CA PHE A 44 -8.79 -0.96 -1.42
C PHE A 44 -7.29 -1.20 -1.56
N GLY A 45 -6.53 -0.11 -1.38
CA GLY A 45 -5.08 -0.14 -1.34
C GLY A 45 -4.58 -0.60 0.02
N ILE A 46 -3.58 -1.48 0.03
CA ILE A 46 -2.85 -1.88 1.24
C ILE A 46 -1.38 -1.57 1.00
N ALA A 47 -0.76 -0.82 1.92
CA ALA A 47 0.67 -0.58 1.87
C ALA A 47 1.45 -1.91 1.88
N LEU A 48 2.45 -2.03 1.01
CA LEU A 48 3.29 -3.23 0.95
C LEU A 48 4.03 -3.47 2.27
N SER A 49 4.37 -2.39 2.99
CA SER A 49 4.96 -2.47 4.34
C SER A 49 4.03 -3.08 5.40
N ALA A 50 2.72 -3.11 5.16
CA ALA A 50 1.73 -3.71 6.06
C ALA A 50 1.45 -5.19 5.75
N LEU A 51 1.99 -5.71 4.64
CA LEU A 51 1.83 -7.11 4.22
C LEU A 51 3.17 -7.84 4.30
N THR A 52 3.13 -9.12 4.62
CA THR A 52 4.29 -10.00 4.45
C THR A 52 4.38 -10.49 3.01
N ASP A 53 5.56 -10.91 2.56
CA ASP A 53 5.76 -11.45 1.21
C ASP A 53 4.80 -12.63 0.93
N ASP A 54 4.59 -13.51 1.91
CA ASP A 54 3.62 -14.62 1.82
C ASP A 54 2.17 -14.12 1.65
N GLN A 55 1.81 -13.00 2.28
CA GLN A 55 0.49 -12.41 2.14
C GLN A 55 0.29 -11.80 0.76
N VAL A 56 1.30 -11.08 0.24
CA VAL A 56 1.29 -10.55 -1.12
C VAL A 56 1.18 -11.69 -2.14
N ALA A 57 1.97 -12.74 -1.97
CA ALA A 57 1.89 -13.95 -2.80
C ALA A 57 0.48 -14.57 -2.76
N ALA A 58 -0.09 -14.76 -1.56
CA ALA A 58 -1.42 -15.32 -1.40
C ALA A 58 -2.55 -14.47 -2.02
N LEU A 59 -2.35 -13.16 -2.15
CA LEU A 59 -3.28 -12.26 -2.83
C LEU A 59 -3.16 -12.40 -4.34
N THR A 60 -1.92 -12.42 -4.87
CA THR A 60 -1.63 -12.53 -6.30
C THR A 60 -1.97 -13.91 -6.87
N GLU A 61 -1.80 -14.97 -6.07
CA GLU A 61 -2.17 -16.34 -6.43
C GLU A 61 -3.68 -16.61 -6.37
N ASP A 62 -4.47 -15.74 -5.71
CA ASP A 62 -5.91 -15.93 -5.59
C ASP A 62 -6.61 -15.61 -6.91
N PRO A 63 -7.17 -16.60 -7.64
CA PRO A 63 -7.78 -16.37 -8.94
C PRO A 63 -9.08 -15.54 -8.84
N GLY A 64 -9.60 -15.33 -7.63
CA GLY A 64 -10.76 -14.52 -7.35
C GLY A 64 -10.46 -13.05 -7.02
N LEU A 65 -9.18 -12.69 -6.92
CA LEU A 65 -8.72 -11.33 -6.65
C LEU A 65 -8.02 -10.76 -7.88
N GLU A 66 -8.10 -9.44 -8.01
CA GLU A 66 -7.28 -8.64 -8.91
C GLU A 66 -6.38 -7.80 -8.01
N VAL A 67 -5.08 -8.02 -8.15
CA VAL A 67 -4.03 -7.29 -7.44
C VAL A 67 -3.34 -6.41 -8.46
N GLU A 68 -3.31 -5.11 -8.19
CA GLU A 68 -2.65 -4.11 -9.01
C GLU A 68 -1.62 -3.39 -8.14
N GLU A 69 -0.35 -3.36 -8.56
CA GLU A 69 0.69 -2.61 -7.86
C GLU A 69 0.43 -1.11 -8.05
N CYS A 70 0.33 -0.36 -6.94
CA CYS A 70 0.07 1.07 -6.96
C CYS A 70 0.90 1.82 -5.91
N THR A 71 0.91 3.15 -5.98
CA THR A 71 1.39 3.99 -4.88
C THR A 71 0.20 4.68 -4.25
N VAL A 72 0.24 4.83 -2.92
CA VAL A 72 -0.74 5.65 -2.17
C VAL A 72 0.00 6.80 -1.50
N PRO A 73 -0.57 8.01 -1.45
CA PRO A 73 0.03 9.09 -0.67
C PRO A 73 0.09 8.68 0.82
N ALA A 74 1.22 8.93 1.48
CA ALA A 74 1.47 8.64 2.88
C ALA A 74 0.74 9.62 3.80
N GLU A 75 0.50 10.84 3.31
CA GLU A 75 -0.31 11.81 4.03
C GLU A 75 -1.78 11.38 3.90
N PRO A 76 -2.52 11.24 5.02
CA PRO A 76 -3.96 11.19 4.93
C PRO A 76 -4.40 12.46 4.21
N ASP A 77 -5.26 12.32 3.20
CA ASP A 77 -6.05 13.43 2.73
C ASP A 77 -6.85 13.94 3.95
N ASP A 78 -6.33 14.96 4.63
CA ASP A 78 -7.07 15.82 5.55
C ASP A 78 -8.16 16.46 4.69
N GLY A 79 -9.23 15.70 4.48
CA GLY A 79 -10.45 16.14 3.83
C GLY A 79 -11.10 17.22 4.69
N GLU A 80 -10.58 18.44 4.59
CA GLU A 80 -11.23 19.65 5.06
C GLU A 80 -12.12 20.20 3.94
N ALA A 81 -13.44 19.94 4.05
CA ALA A 81 -14.53 20.88 3.74
C ALA A 81 -15.91 20.24 4.02
#